data_AF-A0ABD0RKL1-F1
#
_entry.id   AF-A0ABD0RKL1-F1
#
_cell.length_a   1.000
_cell.length_b   1.000
_cell.length_c   1.000
_cell.angle_alpha   90.00
_cell.angle_beta   90.00
_cell.angle_gamma   90.00
#
_symmetry.space_group_name_H-M   'P 1'
#
loop_
_entity.id
_entity.type
_entity.pdbx_description
1 polymer ?
#
loop_
_entity_poly.entity_id
_entity_poly.type
_entity_poly.pdbx_seq_one_letter_code
_entity_poly.pdbx_strand_id
1 'polypeptide(L)'
;VKMAVWIQAQQLQGDALHQMQSLYGQHFPIEVRHYLSQWIEGQLWDAIDLENPQEEIKAKRLLDSLIQELQKKAEHQVGEDGFLLKIKLGHYASQLK
;
A
#
# COMPACT_ATOMS: atom_id res chain seq x y z
N VAL A 1 -13.11 14.55 -6.65
CA VAL A 1 -12.44 13.45 -5.92
C VAL A 1 -12.01 12.42 -6.95
N LYS A 2 -10.71 12.20 -7.18
CA LYS A 2 -10.24 11.20 -8.16
C LYS A 2 -10.50 9.83 -7.54
N MET A 3 -11.36 9.02 -8.17
CA MET A 3 -11.59 7.64 -7.72
C MET A 3 -10.28 6.88 -7.81
N ALA A 4 -9.89 6.19 -6.74
CA ALA A 4 -8.70 5.35 -6.78
C ALA A 4 -8.93 4.22 -7.80
N VAL A 5 -7.95 3.98 -8.68
CA VAL A 5 -7.94 2.88 -9.65
C VAL A 5 -8.13 1.54 -8.94
N TRP A 6 -7.66 1.43 -7.70
CA TRP A 6 -7.93 0.28 -6.84
C TRP A 6 -9.41 -0.07 -6.70
N ILE A 7 -10.30 0.93 -6.60
CA ILE A 7 -11.75 0.68 -6.46
C ILE A 7 -12.32 0.03 -7.73
N GLN A 8 -11.78 0.37 -8.89
CA GLN A 8 -12.14 -0.28 -10.15
C GLN A 8 -11.57 -1.70 -10.21
N ALA A 9 -10.33 -1.89 -9.74
CA ALA A 9 -9.71 -3.21 -9.67
C ALA A 9 -10.46 -4.17 -8.74
N GLN A 10 -11.11 -3.67 -7.68
CA GLN A 10 -11.95 -4.47 -6.79
C GLN A 10 -13.25 -4.96 -7.45
N GLN A 11 -13.66 -4.38 -8.58
CA GLN A 11 -14.85 -4.83 -9.32
C GLN A 11 -14.54 -5.95 -10.33
N LEU A 12 -13.27 -6.32 -10.50
CA LEU A 12 -12.87 -7.43 -11.36
C LEU A 12 -13.48 -8.75 -10.86
N GLN A 13 -13.82 -9.63 -11.79
CA GLN A 13 -14.41 -10.95 -11.52
C GLN A 13 -13.71 -12.03 -12.35
N GLY A 14 -13.90 -13.30 -11.98
CA GLY A 14 -13.35 -14.45 -12.70
C GLY A 14 -11.83 -14.38 -12.82
N ASP A 15 -11.31 -14.70 -14.01
CA ASP A 15 -9.87 -14.79 -14.26
C ASP A 15 -9.13 -13.46 -14.04
N ALA A 16 -9.79 -12.32 -14.30
CA ALA A 16 -9.18 -11.01 -14.11
C ALA A 16 -8.93 -10.70 -12.62
N LEU A 17 -9.82 -11.15 -11.73
CA LEU A 17 -9.61 -11.03 -10.28
C LEU A 17 -8.46 -11.92 -9.82
N HIS A 18 -8.40 -13.16 -10.31
CA HIS A 18 -7.31 -14.08 -9.99
C HIS A 18 -5.95 -13.54 -10.44
N GLN A 19 -5.89 -12.98 -11.65
CA GLN A 19 -4.68 -12.32 -12.15
C GLN A 19 -4.28 -11.15 -11.26
N MET A 20 -5.23 -10.27 -10.88
CA MET A 20 -4.96 -9.15 -9.99
C MET A 20 -4.44 -9.63 -8.62
N GLN A 21 -5.06 -10.65 -8.03
CA GLN A 21 -4.63 -11.23 -6.76
C GLN A 21 -3.23 -11.86 -6.85
N SER A 22 -2.89 -12.49 -7.98
CA SER A 22 -1.57 -13.09 -8.19
C SER A 22 -0.42 -12.07 -8.20
N LEU A 23 -0.71 -10.79 -8.43
CA LEU A 23 0.28 -9.71 -8.35
C LEU A 23 0.72 -9.44 -6.90
N TYR A 24 -0.14 -9.74 -5.92
CA TYR A 24 0.13 -9.52 -4.50
C TYR A 24 0.62 -10.81 -3.86
N GLY A 25 1.93 -11.08 -4.03
CA GLY A 25 2.64 -12.19 -3.39
C GLY A 25 3.19 -11.83 -1.99
N GLN A 26 4.23 -12.55 -1.55
CA GLN A 26 4.83 -12.34 -0.22
C GLN A 26 5.52 -10.97 -0.03
N HIS A 27 5.81 -10.26 -1.11
CA HIS A 27 6.61 -9.03 -1.09
C HIS A 27 5.79 -7.77 -0.76
N PHE A 28 4.51 -7.73 -1.13
CA PHE A 28 3.65 -6.57 -0.91
C PHE A 28 2.21 -6.99 -0.59
N PRO A 29 1.74 -6.79 0.65
CA PRO A 29 0.41 -7.23 1.06
C PRO A 29 -0.71 -6.48 0.32
N ILE A 30 -1.72 -7.21 -0.15
CA ILE A 30 -2.90 -6.63 -0.82
C ILE A 30 -3.67 -5.68 0.11
N GLU A 31 -3.61 -5.91 1.43
CA GLU A 31 -4.21 -5.03 2.43
C GLU A 31 -3.53 -3.66 2.47
N VAL A 32 -2.19 -3.61 2.36
CA VAL A 32 -1.46 -2.33 2.29
C VAL A 32 -1.89 -1.55 1.05
N ARG A 33 -2.01 -2.24 -0.10
CA ARG A 33 -2.56 -1.64 -1.33
C ARG A 33 -3.96 -1.08 -1.12
N HIS A 34 -4.83 -1.84 -0.45
CA HIS A 34 -6.22 -1.45 -0.23
C HIS A 34 -6.33 -0.23 0.68
N TYR A 35 -5.71 -0.31 1.86
CA TYR A 35 -5.84 0.75 2.87
C TYR A 35 -5.14 2.04 2.45
N LEU A 36 -4.01 1.97 1.75
CA LEU A 36 -3.29 3.16 1.29
C LEU A 36 -3.47 3.45 -0.21
N SER A 37 -4.53 2.91 -0.82
CA SER A 37 -4.77 3.02 -2.27
C SER A 37 -4.62 4.44 -2.83
N GLN A 38 -5.24 5.42 -2.17
CA GLN A 38 -5.14 6.83 -2.59
C GLN A 38 -3.74 7.41 -2.45
N TRP A 39 -3.02 7.09 -1.36
CA TRP A 39 -1.66 7.57 -1.15
C TRP A 39 -0.70 6.94 -2.17
N ILE A 40 -0.79 5.63 -2.37
CA ILE A 40 0.02 4.87 -3.33
C ILE A 40 -0.18 5.43 -4.73
N GLU A 41 -1.42 5.64 -5.17
CA GLU A 41 -1.72 6.18 -6.51
C GLU A 41 -1.36 7.65 -6.69
N GLY A 42 -1.07 8.37 -5.59
CA GLY A 42 -0.60 9.75 -5.61
C GLY A 42 0.92 9.90 -5.75
N GLN A 43 1.69 8.81 -5.63
CA GLN A 43 3.16 8.88 -5.74
C GLN A 43 3.60 8.92 -7.20
N LEU A 44 4.72 9.60 -7.44
CA LEU A 44 5.39 9.65 -8.75
C LEU A 44 6.33 8.45 -8.91
N TRP A 45 5.77 7.24 -9.03
CA TRP A 45 6.56 6.01 -9.16
C TRP A 45 7.52 6.05 -10.36
N ASP A 46 7.09 6.64 -11.47
CA ASP A 46 7.89 6.78 -12.70
C ASP A 46 9.09 7.73 -12.55
N ALA A 47 9.18 8.49 -11.46
CA ALA A 47 10.30 9.40 -11.20
C ALA A 47 11.50 8.70 -10.53
N ILE A 48 11.37 7.41 -10.18
CA ILE A 48 12.46 6.61 -9.62
C ILE A 48 13.03 5.74 -10.74
N ASP A 49 14.24 6.06 -11.16
CA ASP A 49 14.98 5.23 -12.11
C ASP A 49 15.66 4.07 -11.37
N LEU A 50 15.20 2.85 -11.65
CA LEU A 50 15.73 1.63 -11.05
C LEU A 50 17.13 1.26 -11.58
N GLU A 51 17.53 1.79 -12.74
CA GLU A 51 18.84 1.55 -13.33
C GLU A 51 19.90 2.49 -12.74
N ASN A 52 19.49 3.52 -12.00
CA ASN A 52 20.36 4.48 -11.35
C ASN A 52 20.48 4.21 -9.84
N PRO A 53 21.63 3.69 -9.34
CA PRO A 53 21.84 3.42 -7.92
C PRO A 53 21.68 4.66 -7.01
N GLN A 54 21.83 5.87 -7.53
CA GLN A 54 21.66 7.11 -6.75
C GLN A 54 20.19 7.34 -6.37
N GLU A 55 19.26 6.77 -7.13
CA GLU A 55 17.82 6.88 -6.91
C GLU A 55 17.31 5.89 -5.85
N GLU A 56 18.13 4.93 -5.41
CA GLU A 56 17.82 4.02 -4.30
C GLU A 56 17.41 4.79 -3.03
N ILE A 57 18.02 5.96 -2.79
CA ILE A 57 17.68 6.84 -1.67
C ILE A 57 16.23 7.33 -1.78
N LYS A 58 15.74 7.65 -2.99
CA LYS A 58 14.35 8.08 -3.19
C LYS A 58 13.39 6.91 -3.00
N ALA A 59 13.73 5.72 -3.46
CA ALA A 59 12.95 4.51 -3.22
C ALA A 59 12.82 4.22 -1.71
N LYS A 60 13.93 4.30 -0.96
CA LYS A 60 13.94 4.16 0.50
C LYS A 60 13.07 5.22 1.18
N ARG A 61 13.14 6.48 0.76
CA ARG A 61 12.27 7.55 1.29
C ARG A 61 10.78 7.30 1.03
N LEU A 62 10.42 6.77 -0.15
CA LEU A 62 9.04 6.39 -0.43
C LEU A 62 8.58 5.25 0.48
N LEU A 63 9.43 4.24 0.71
CA LEU A 63 9.14 3.16 1.64
C LEU A 63 8.93 3.67 3.07
N ASP A 64 9.83 4.54 3.55
CA ASP A 64 9.68 5.16 4.87
C ASP A 64 8.36 5.95 4.98
N SER A 65 8.00 6.70 3.92
CA SER A 65 6.76 7.45 3.86
C SER A 65 5.52 6.55 3.86
N LEU A 66 5.58 5.41 3.17
CA LEU A 66 4.53 4.38 3.18
C LEU A 66 4.33 3.82 4.59
N ILE A 67 5.42 3.49 5.29
CA ILE A 67 5.38 2.98 6.67
C ILE A 67 4.76 4.01 7.61
N GLN A 68 5.13 5.28 7.47
CA GLN A 68 4.53 6.38 8.26
C GLN A 68 3.03 6.53 8.01
N GLU A 69 2.58 6.44 6.76
CA GLU A 69 1.14 6.52 6.45
C GLU A 69 0.38 5.29 6.97
N LEU A 70 0.98 4.09 7.00
CA LEU A 70 0.39 2.91 7.64
C LEU A 70 0.22 3.14 9.15
N GLN A 71 1.25 3.63 9.83
CA GLN A 71 1.22 3.93 11.26
C GLN A 71 0.18 4.99 11.58
N LYS A 72 0.19 6.11 10.85
CA LYS A 72 -0.82 7.17 10.97
C LYS A 72 -2.21 6.60 10.79
N LYS A 73 -2.46 5.80 9.74
CA LYS A 73 -3.78 5.20 9.51
C LYS A 73 -4.19 4.25 10.63
N ALA A 74 -3.26 3.54 11.25
CA ALA A 74 -3.49 2.67 12.41
C ALA A 74 -3.88 3.49 13.66
N GLU A 75 -3.19 4.60 13.92
CA GLU A 75 -3.45 5.48 15.07
C GLU A 75 -4.82 6.16 15.00
N HIS A 76 -5.29 6.47 13.79
CA HIS A 76 -6.59 7.10 13.56
C HIS A 76 -7.77 6.10 13.67
N GLN A 77 -7.53 4.80 13.84
CA GLN A 77 -8.61 3.83 14.05
C GLN A 77 -9.15 3.90 15.48
N VAL A 78 -10.47 4.01 15.61
CA VAL A 78 -11.20 4.07 16.89
C VAL A 78 -12.36 3.06 16.87
N GLY A 79 -12.71 2.50 18.03
CA GLY A 79 -13.77 1.49 18.16
C GLY A 79 -13.28 0.04 18.00
N GLU A 80 -14.16 -0.94 18.24
CA GLU A 80 -13.81 -2.38 18.22
C GLU A 80 -13.33 -2.85 16.84
N ASP A 81 -14.02 -2.49 15.75
CA ASP A 81 -13.60 -2.80 14.38
C ASP A 81 -12.28 -2.11 14.02
N GLY A 82 -12.05 -0.91 14.58
CA GLY A 82 -10.82 -0.16 14.42
C GLY A 82 -9.62 -0.80 15.10
N PHE A 83 -9.83 -1.54 16.20
CA PHE A 83 -8.75 -2.19 16.93
C PHE A 83 -8.06 -3.28 16.10
N LEU A 84 -8.82 -4.18 15.47
CA LEU A 84 -8.24 -5.22 14.61
C LEU A 84 -7.49 -4.61 13.43
N LEU A 85 -8.05 -3.55 12.82
CA LEU A 85 -7.39 -2.85 11.74
C LEU A 85 -6.08 -2.19 12.19
N LYS A 86 -6.08 -1.55 13.37
CA LYS A 86 -4.87 -0.97 13.97
C LYS A 86 -3.76 -2.02 14.15
N ILE A 87 -4.10 -3.21 14.66
CA ILE A 87 -3.14 -4.31 14.82
C ILE A 87 -2.59 -4.76 13.46
N LYS A 88 -3.45 -4.97 12.46
CA LYS A 88 -3.02 -5.36 11.10
C LYS A 88 -2.09 -4.32 10.47
N LEU A 89 -2.47 -3.04 10.51
CA LEU A 89 -1.67 -1.96 9.94
C LEU A 89 -0.30 -1.82 10.64
N GLY A 90 -0.26 -1.95 11.97
CA GLY A 90 0.98 -1.97 12.74
C GLY A 90 1.89 -3.17 12.42
N HIS A 91 1.30 -4.34 12.17
CA HIS A 91 2.04 -5.52 11.71
C HIS A 91 2.69 -5.28 10.34
N TYR A 92 1.93 -4.78 9.35
CA TYR A 92 2.48 -4.48 8.03
C TYR A 92 3.57 -3.41 8.06
N ALA A 93 3.39 -2.35 8.85
CA ALA A 93 4.41 -1.32 9.04
C ALA A 93 5.72 -1.89 9.61
N SER A 94 5.63 -2.93 10.45
CA SER A 94 6.81 -3.60 11.02
C SER A 94 7.46 -4.59 10.06
N GLN A 95 6.66 -5.25 9.20
CA GLN A 95 7.15 -6.18 8.19
C GLN A 95 7.88 -5.48 7.03
N LEU A 96 7.46 -4.26 6.70
CA LEU A 96 8.02 -3.46 5.60
C LEU A 96 9.29 -2.68 5.98
N LYS A 97 9.62 -2.61 7.28
CA LYS A 97 10.79 -1.93 7.82
C LYS A 97 12.01 -2.85 7.79
#